data_AF-A0A5N9DYH6-F1
#
_entry.id   AF-A0A5N9DYH6-F1
#
_cell.length_a   1.000
_cell.length_b   1.000
_cell.length_c   1.000
_cell.angle_alpha   90.00
_cell.angle_beta   90.00
_cell.angle_gamma   90.00
#
_symmetry.space_group_name_H-M   'P 1'
#
loop_
_entity.id
_entity.type
_entity.pdbx_description
1 polymer ?
#
loop_
_entity_poly.entity_id
_entity_poly.type
_entity_poly.pdbx_seq_one_letter_code
_entity_poly.pdbx_strand_id
1 'polypeptide(L)' 'MITEEEDYFGSAVVMATRIMDESKGGQILVFDLLRQVAEGPSNTKNQYSDFGRRTLKGFEDEEQIYEVLWQATA' A
#
# COMPACT_ATOMS: atom_id res chain seq x y z
N MET A 1 -15.07 1.43 6.50
CA MET A 1 -14.33 2.33 7.40
C MET A 1 -15.33 3.03 8.27
N ILE A 2 -15.00 3.21 9.54
CA ILE A 2 -15.77 4.00 10.49
C ILE A 2 -14.88 5.19 10.87
N THR A 3 -15.48 6.36 10.97
CA THR A 3 -14.80 7.58 11.44
C THR A 3 -15.45 8.01 12.74
N GLU A 4 -14.67 8.06 13.81
CA GLU A 4 -15.08 8.50 15.15
C GLU A 4 -13.99 9.44 15.67
N GLU A 5 -14.38 10.57 16.27
CA GLU A 5 -13.43 11.53 16.87
C GLU A 5 -12.26 11.93 15.95
N GLU A 6 -12.51 12.07 14.65
CA GLU A 6 -11.50 12.38 13.61
C GLU A 6 -10.46 11.28 13.34
N ASP A 7 -10.64 10.08 13.90
CA ASP A 7 -9.79 8.92 13.64
C ASP A 7 -10.47 7.91 12.69
N TYR A 8 -9.64 7.13 11.98
CA TYR A 8 -10.08 6.14 11.00
C TYR A 8 -9.93 4.72 11.54
N PHE A 9 -11.05 4.00 11.57
CA PHE A 9 -11.09 2.61 11.99
C PHE A 9 -11.48 1.67 10.84
N GLY A 10 -10.79 0.53 10.78
CA GLY A 10 -11.12 -0.56 9.87
C GLY A 10 -9.90 -1.29 9.31
N SER A 11 -10.17 -2.37 8.57
CA SER A 11 -9.15 -3.26 8.00
C SER A 11 -8.14 -2.53 7.11
N ALA A 12 -8.55 -1.52 6.35
CA ALA A 12 -7.66 -0.76 5.48
C ALA A 12 -6.54 -0.03 6.25
N VAL A 13 -6.86 0.59 7.39
CA VAL A 13 -5.88 1.30 8.23
C VAL A 13 -4.93 0.30 8.91
N VAL A 14 -5.48 -0.83 9.37
CA VAL A 14 -4.67 -1.92 9.93
C VAL A 14 -3.71 -2.48 8.89
N MET A 15 -4.19 -2.71 7.65
CA MET A 15 -3.36 -3.19 6.54
C MET A 15 -2.26 -2.20 6.18
N ALA A 16 -2.57 -0.90 6.08
CA ALA A 16 -1.56 0.14 5.85
C ALA A 16 -0.48 0.13 6.95
N THR A 17 -0.88 -0.04 8.22
CA THR A 17 0.06 -0.18 9.34
C THR A 17 0.99 -1.38 9.16
N ARG A 18 0.45 -2.54 8.77
CA ARG A 18 1.28 -3.74 8.54
C ARG A 18 2.20 -3.63 7.33
N ILE A 19 1.79 -2.93 6.29
CA ILE A 19 2.65 -2.68 5.13
C ILE A 19 3.78 -1.72 5.49
N MET A 20 3.52 -0.73 6.35
CA MET A 20 4.57 0.16 6.87
C MET A 20 5.62 -0.62 7.67
N ASP A 21 5.22 -1.63 8.46
CA ASP A 21 6.15 -2.49 9.21
C ASP A 21 7.14 -3.25 8.29
N GLU A 22 6.78 -3.50 7.02
CA GLU A 22 7.63 -4.15 6.01
C GLU A 22 8.57 -3.18 5.26
N SER A 23 8.31 -1.88 5.37
CA SER A 23 9.01 -0.85 4.60
C SER A 23 10.37 -0.46 5.19
N LYS A 24 11.29 -0.01 4.34
CA LYS A 24 12.50 0.70 4.76
C LYS A 24 12.30 2.21 4.65
N GLY A 25 13.14 2.97 5.36
CA GLY A 25 13.13 4.43 5.28
C GLY A 25 13.29 4.92 3.83
N GLY A 26 12.38 5.79 3.38
CA GLY A 26 12.34 6.32 2.02
C GLY A 26 11.48 5.53 1.03
N GLN A 27 10.97 4.37 1.40
CA GLN A 27 10.08 3.58 0.54
C GLN A 27 8.62 4.00 0.73
N ILE A 28 7.84 3.88 -0.36
CA ILE A 28 6.38 3.96 -0.33
C ILE A 28 5.86 2.62 -0.85
N LEU A 29 5.22 1.85 0.02
CA LEU A 29 4.65 0.54 -0.34
C LEU A 29 3.12 0.63 -0.40
N VAL A 30 2.53 -0.03 -1.38
CA VAL A 30 1.08 -0.13 -1.60
C VAL A 30 0.69 -1.57 -1.91
N PHE A 31 -0.49 -1.99 -1.48
CA PHE A 31 -1.07 -3.26 -1.89
C PHE A 31 -1.79 -3.13 -3.24
N ASP A 32 -1.93 -4.24 -3.96
CA ASP A 32 -2.39 -4.25 -5.35
C ASP A 32 -3.74 -3.54 -5.56
N LEU A 33 -4.71 -3.73 -4.67
CA LEU A 33 -6.01 -3.06 -4.77
C LEU A 33 -5.85 -1.52 -4.80
N LEU A 34 -5.01 -0.93 -3.94
CA LEU A 34 -4.78 0.53 -3.95
C LEU A 34 -4.00 0.97 -5.18
N ARG A 35 -3.06 0.17 -5.68
CA ARG A 35 -2.36 0.44 -6.94
C ARG A 35 -3.37 0.56 -8.09
N GLN A 36 -4.29 -0.40 -8.20
CA GLN A 36 -5.33 -0.41 -9.24
C GLN A 36 -6.28 0.79 -9.10
N VAL A 37 -6.69 1.13 -7.88
CA VAL A 37 -7.54 2.31 -7.61
C VAL A 37 -6.84 3.61 -8.01
N ALA A 38 -5.54 3.72 -7.71
CA ALA A 38 -4.73 4.91 -8.01
C ALA A 38 -4.43 5.07 -9.52
N GLU A 39 -4.22 3.96 -10.24
CA GLU A 39 -3.96 3.98 -11.68
C GLU A 39 -5.21 4.43 -12.46
N GLY A 40 -6.41 3.98 -12.06
CA GLY A 40 -7.67 4.34 -12.70
C GLY A 40 -7.66 4.20 -14.24
N PRO A 41 -8.69 4.69 -14.95
CA PRO A 41 -8.73 4.61 -16.41
C PRO A 41 -7.78 5.57 -17.13
N SER A 42 -7.31 6.63 -16.46
CA SER A 42 -6.60 7.75 -17.09
C SER A 42 -5.35 8.22 -16.34
N ASN A 43 -4.98 7.58 -15.23
CA ASN A 43 -3.85 8.02 -14.40
C ASN A 43 -2.72 6.98 -14.35
N THR A 44 -1.95 6.89 -15.43
CA THR A 44 -0.79 5.98 -15.53
C THR A 44 0.54 6.63 -15.13
N LYS A 45 0.52 7.74 -14.38
CA LYS A 45 1.73 8.53 -14.09
C LYS A 45 2.68 7.87 -13.10
N ASN A 46 2.15 7.01 -12.24
CA ASN A 46 2.94 6.35 -11.21
C ASN A 46 3.59 5.08 -11.79
N GLN A 47 4.87 4.89 -11.46
CA GLN A 47 5.57 3.64 -11.75
C GLN A 47 5.66 2.81 -10.48
N TYR A 48 5.61 1.49 -10.64
CA TYR A 48 5.61 0.55 -9.53
C TYR A 48 6.64 -0.55 -9.78
N SER A 49 7.33 -0.97 -8.73
CA SER A 49 8.18 -2.15 -8.71
C SER A 49 7.54 -3.24 -7.86
N ASP A 50 7.68 -4.49 -8.28
CA ASP A 50 7.21 -5.64 -7.49
C ASP A 50 8.04 -5.76 -6.20
N PHE A 51 7.38 -5.72 -5.05
CA PHE A 51 7.99 -5.94 -3.73
C PHE A 51 7.78 -7.40 -3.22
N GLY A 52 6.88 -8.12 -3.88
CA GLY A 52 6.49 -9.49 -3.62
C GLY A 52 5.24 -9.64 -2.77
N ARG A 53 4.88 -10.89 -2.52
CA ARG A 53 3.75 -11.27 -1.68
C ARG A 53 4.15 -11.39 -0.21
N ARG A 54 3.28 -10.98 0.71
CA ARG A 54 3.49 -11.08 2.16
C ARG A 54 2.20 -11.48 2.88
N THR A 55 2.31 -12.39 3.84
CA THR A 55 1.28 -12.58 4.85
C THR A 55 1.48 -11.54 5.95
N LEU A 56 0.54 -10.61 6.06
CA LEU A 56 0.62 -9.51 7.02
C LEU A 56 0.08 -9.96 8.38
N LYS A 57 0.72 -9.52 9.48
CA LYS A 57 0.28 -9.90 10.84
C LYS A 57 -1.18 -9.52 11.09
N GLY A 58 -2.01 -10.52 11.38
CA GLY A 58 -3.44 -10.36 11.61
C GLY A 58 -4.31 -10.54 10.36
N PHE A 59 -3.71 -10.93 9.23
CA PHE A 59 -4.38 -11.30 7.99
C PHE A 59 -3.98 -12.73 7.63
N GLU A 60 -4.93 -13.52 7.11
CA GLU A 60 -4.70 -14.93 6.76
C GLU A 60 -4.12 -15.07 5.35
N ASP A 61 -4.58 -14.21 4.42
CA ASP A 61 -4.21 -14.26 3.02
C ASP A 61 -2.89 -13.51 2.72
N GLU A 62 -2.19 -13.96 1.67
CA GLU A 62 -1.04 -13.25 1.13
C GLU A 62 -1.47 -12.07 0.25
N GLU A 63 -0.97 -10.89 0.60
CA GLU A 63 -1.15 -9.66 -0.16
C GLU A 63 0.01 -9.41 -1.11
N GLN A 64 -0.29 -9.03 -2.35
CA GLN A 64 0.71 -8.57 -3.31
C GLN A 64 1.04 -7.10 -3.03
N ILE A 65 2.32 -6.81 -2.79
CA ILE A 65 2.82 -5.47 -2.46
C ILE A 65 3.66 -4.94 -3.62
N TYR A 66 3.54 -3.64 -3.85
CA TYR A 66 4.33 -2.89 -4.82
C TYR A 66 5.00 -1.70 -4.15
N GLU A 67 6.23 -1.41 -4.55
CA GLU A 67 6.90 -0.16 -4.24
C GLU A 67 6.55 0.90 -5.28
N VAL A 68 6.15 2.09 -4.84
CA VAL A 68 5.92 3.24 -5.71
C VAL A 68 7.26 3.90 -6.02
N LEU A 69 7.60 4.02 -7.30
CA LEU A 69 8.80 4.71 -7.77
C LEU A 69 8.51 6.22 -7.87
N TRP A 70 8.53 6.89 -6.72
CA TRP A 70 8.13 8.29 -6.59
C TRP A 70 9.28 9.29 -6.74
N GLN A 71 10.52 8.84 -6.51
CA GLN A 71 11.71 9.64 -6.77
C GLN A 71 12.13 9.47 -8.22
N ALA A 72 12.39 10.59 -8.91
CA ALA A 72 13.07 10.51 -10.20
C ALA A 72 14.45 9.92 -9.97
N THR A 73 14.82 8.89 -10.74
CA THR A 73 16.22 8.49 -10.86
C THR A 73 17.01 9.74 -11.25
N ALA A 74 17.91 10.19 -10.38
CA ALA A 74 18.77 11.34 -10.62
C ALA A 74 19.71 11.11 -11.82
#